data_AF-A0A8B3CGI3-F1
#
_entry.id   AF-A0A8B3CGI3-F1
#
_cell.length_a   1.000
_cell.length_b   1.000
_cell.length_c   1.000
_cell.angle_alpha   90.00
_cell.angle_beta   90.00
_cell.angle_gamma   90.00
#
_symmetry.space_group_name_H-M   'P 1'
#
loop_
_entity.id
_entity.type
_entity.pdbx_description
1 polymer ?
#
loop_
_entity_poly.entity_id
_entity_poly.type
_entity_poly.pdbx_seq_one_letter_code
_entity_poly.pdbx_strand_id
1 'polypeptide(L)'
;RTIRNFSWEKKNVTVSIGISTIQFHSNRGNENTDFQRLLIEKADQALYHSKVNGRDQVTHHSNIDPEDLSFCSKPKSDRFSPS
;
A
#
# COMPACT_ATOMS: atom_id res chain seq x y z
N ARG A 1 4.87 15.00 31.38
CA ARG A 1 3.54 14.96 32.04
C ARG A 1 2.78 13.77 31.46
N THR A 2 2.56 12.72 32.23
CA THR A 2 1.91 11.48 31.76
C THR A 2 0.48 11.45 32.30
N ILE A 3 -0.54 11.41 31.43
CA ILE A 3 -1.94 11.39 31.86
C ILE A 3 -2.31 9.93 32.17
N ARG A 4 -2.25 9.54 33.45
CA ARG A 4 -2.58 8.17 33.90
C ARG A 4 -4.05 7.79 33.70
N ASN A 5 -4.97 8.76 33.68
CA ASN A 5 -6.42 8.52 33.71
C ASN A 5 -7.14 9.05 32.45
N PHE A 6 -6.52 8.96 31.27
CA PHE A 6 -7.22 9.29 30.03
C PHE A 6 -8.01 8.07 29.55
N SER A 7 -9.35 8.14 29.51
CA SER A 7 -10.18 7.06 28.97
C SER A 7 -10.11 7.08 27.44
N TRP A 8 -9.10 6.43 26.89
CA TRP A 8 -9.04 6.17 25.45
C TRP A 8 -10.29 5.37 25.05
N GLU A 9 -10.99 5.88 24.04
CA GLU A 9 -12.11 5.17 23.44
C GLU A 9 -11.61 3.80 22.93
N LYS A 10 -12.23 2.71 23.39
CA LYS A 10 -11.88 1.37 22.91
C LYS A 10 -12.45 1.20 21.50
N LYS A 11 -11.57 1.14 20.50
CA LYS A 11 -11.92 0.90 19.10
C LYS A 11 -11.37 -0.45 18.66
N ASN A 12 -12.15 -1.16 17.85
CA ASN A 12 -11.65 -2.34 17.16
C ASN A 12 -10.54 -1.91 16.19
N VAL A 13 -9.40 -2.58 16.26
CA VAL A 13 -8.25 -2.29 15.41
C VAL A 13 -8.30 -3.22 14.21
N THR A 14 -8.18 -2.63 13.02
CA THR A 14 -8.14 -3.35 11.74
C THR A 14 -6.82 -3.08 11.04
N VAL A 15 -6.51 -3.88 10.02
CA VAL A 15 -5.30 -3.73 9.20
C VAL A 15 -5.65 -3.67 7.73
N SER A 16 -4.92 -2.86 6.98
CA SER A 16 -4.93 -2.90 5.52
C SER A 16 -3.68 -3.60 5.03
N ILE A 17 -3.81 -4.43 4.01
CA ILE A 17 -2.71 -5.24 3.49
C ILE A 17 -2.58 -4.99 1.99
N GLY A 18 -1.36 -4.80 1.53
CA GLY A 18 -0.98 -4.75 0.12
C GLY A 18 -0.12 -5.96 -0.21
N ILE A 19 -0.44 -6.66 -1.30
CA ILE A 19 0.27 -7.86 -1.73
C ILE A 19 0.85 -7.62 -3.12
N SER A 20 2.09 -8.05 -3.33
CA SER A 20 2.73 -8.10 -4.63
C SER A 20 3.45 -9.44 -4.78
N THR A 21 3.36 -10.01 -5.98
CA THR A 21 4.03 -11.25 -6.35
C THR A 21 4.79 -11.05 -7.65
N ILE A 22 5.90 -11.77 -7.81
CA ILE A 22 6.63 -11.89 -9.08
C ILE A 22 6.71 -13.36 -9.47
N GLN A 23 6.72 -13.61 -10.78
CA GLN A 23 7.00 -14.93 -11.29
C GLN A 23 8.51 -15.14 -11.31
N PHE A 24 9.00 -16.07 -10.49
CA PHE A 24 10.41 -16.39 -10.44
C PHE A 24 10.78 -17.33 -11.60
N HIS A 25 11.54 -16.84 -12.56
CA HIS A 25 12.10 -17.66 -13.63
C HIS A 25 13.57 -17.97 -13.33
N SER A 26 13.89 -19.25 -13.12
CA SER A 26 15.23 -19.72 -12.74
C SER A 26 16.36 -19.39 -13.72
N ASN A 27 16.06 -18.81 -14.89
CA ASN A 27 17.03 -18.47 -15.94
C ASN A 27 17.52 -17.00 -15.90
N ARG A 28 17.01 -16.16 -14.99
CA ARG A 28 17.39 -14.74 -14.89
C ARG A 28 18.53 -14.52 -13.89
N GLY A 29 19.76 -14.51 -14.39
CA GLY A 29 20.97 -14.24 -13.60
C GLY A 29 21.08 -12.77 -13.18
N ASN A 30 21.34 -12.54 -11.90
CA ASN A 30 21.88 -11.30 -11.28
C ASN A 30 21.13 -9.96 -11.44
N GLU A 31 19.84 -9.96 -11.78
CA GLU A 31 18.96 -8.77 -11.80
C GLU A 31 18.16 -8.58 -10.49
N ASN A 32 18.66 -9.19 -9.41
CA ASN A 32 17.89 -9.48 -8.19
C ASN A 32 17.50 -8.23 -7.36
N THR A 33 18.32 -7.18 -7.37
CA THR A 33 18.06 -5.96 -6.59
C THR A 33 16.90 -5.12 -7.15
N ASP A 34 16.76 -5.06 -8.47
CA ASP A 34 15.65 -4.31 -9.08
C ASP A 34 14.30 -5.00 -8.85
N PHE A 35 14.28 -6.33 -8.81
CA PHE A 35 13.06 -7.09 -8.50
C PHE A 35 12.61 -6.94 -7.05
N GLN A 36 13.55 -6.91 -6.10
CA GLN A 36 13.20 -6.71 -4.69
C GLN A 36 12.60 -5.32 -4.45
N ARG A 37 13.20 -4.28 -5.04
CA ARG A 37 12.64 -2.92 -4.98
C ARG A 37 11.27 -2.87 -5.63
N LEU A 38 11.11 -3.41 -6.84
CA LEU A 38 9.84 -3.43 -7.55
C LEU A 38 8.74 -4.18 -6.77
N LEU A 39 9.08 -5.29 -6.11
CA LEU A 39 8.15 -6.03 -5.25
C LEU A 39 7.62 -5.15 -4.11
N ILE A 40 8.52 -4.46 -3.41
CA ILE A 40 8.18 -3.59 -2.29
C ILE A 40 7.35 -2.40 -2.76
N GLU A 41 7.75 -1.74 -3.86
CA GLU A 41 7.02 -0.61 -4.44
C GLU A 41 5.59 -1.01 -4.83
N LYS A 42 5.42 -2.16 -5.49
CA LYS A 42 4.10 -2.68 -5.85
C LYS A 42 3.25 -3.05 -4.63
N ALA A 43 3.86 -3.65 -3.60
CA ALA A 43 3.15 -3.98 -2.37
C ALA A 43 2.70 -2.71 -1.64
N ASP A 44 3.53 -1.66 -1.61
CA ASP A 44 3.19 -0.38 -1.00
C ASP A 44 2.06 0.33 -1.79
N GLN A 45 2.11 0.30 -3.13
CA GLN A 45 1.01 0.79 -3.97
C GLN A 45 -0.31 0.08 -3.65
N ALA A 46 -0.29 -1.25 -3.53
CA ALA A 46 -1.48 -2.02 -3.19
C ALA A 46 -1.97 -1.73 -1.76
N LEU A 47 -1.04 -1.52 -0.81
CA LEU A 47 -1.39 -1.13 0.55
C LEU A 47 -2.04 0.25 0.59
N TYR A 48 -1.51 1.20 -0.17
CA TYR A 48 -2.07 2.53 -0.28
C TYR A 48 -3.47 2.48 -0.90
N HIS A 49 -3.65 1.68 -1.95
CA HIS A 49 -4.96 1.44 -2.56
C HIS A 49 -5.96 0.91 -1.53
N SER A 50 -5.60 -0.11 -0.74
CA SER A 50 -6.43 -0.60 0.38
C SER A 50 -6.78 0.51 1.39
N LYS A 51 -5.87 1.45 1.65
CA LYS A 51 -6.10 2.54 2.62
C LYS A 51 -7.05 3.61 2.11
N VAL A 52 -7.01 3.93 0.82
CA VAL A 52 -7.90 4.94 0.22
C VAL A 52 -9.27 4.37 -0.10
N ASN A 53 -9.37 3.06 -0.35
CA ASN A 53 -10.61 2.39 -0.74
C ASN A 53 -11.45 1.83 0.42
N GLY A 54 -11.22 2.27 1.66
CA GLY A 54 -12.05 1.90 2.82
C GLY A 54 -11.30 1.31 4.01
N ARG A 55 -10.01 0.95 3.86
CA ARG A 55 -9.21 0.22 4.86
C ARG A 55 -9.78 -1.18 5.13
N ASP A 56 -9.25 -1.86 6.15
CA ASP A 56 -9.69 -3.22 6.58
C ASP A 56 -9.87 -4.21 5.42
N GLN A 57 -8.94 -4.16 4.47
CA GLN A 57 -9.00 -4.95 3.24
C GLN A 57 -7.61 -5.36 2.78
N VAL A 58 -7.61 -6.41 1.97
CA VAL A 58 -6.43 -6.95 1.32
C VAL A 58 -6.53 -6.65 -0.16
N THR A 59 -5.53 -5.98 -0.71
CA THR A 59 -5.44 -5.70 -2.14
C THR A 59 -4.18 -6.32 -2.71
N HIS A 60 -4.32 -7.06 -3.81
CA HIS A 60 -3.18 -7.53 -4.59
C HIS A 60 -2.88 -6.54 -5.73
N HIS A 61 -1.61 -6.27 -6.02
CA HIS A 61 -1.20 -5.28 -7.03
C HIS A 61 -1.81 -5.52 -8.42
N SER A 62 -1.96 -6.79 -8.82
CA SER A 62 -2.58 -7.14 -10.12
C SER A 62 -4.07 -6.83 -10.23
N ASN A 63 -4.73 -6.51 -9.12
CA ASN A 63 -6.16 -6.23 -9.07
C ASN A 63 -6.44 -4.71 -9.08
N ILE A 64 -5.40 -3.88 -9.21
CA ILE A 64 -5.53 -2.43 -9.27
C ILE A 64 -5.61 -2.03 -10.73
N ASP A 65 -6.62 -1.23 -11.07
CA ASP A 65 -6.73 -0.70 -12.41
C ASP A 65 -5.55 0.24 -12.71
N PRO A 66 -4.97 0.21 -13.92
CA PRO A 66 -3.80 1.03 -14.27
C PRO A 66 -4.02 2.54 -14.07
N GLU A 67 -5.27 3.00 -14.20
CA GLU A 67 -5.64 4.40 -13.98
C GLU A 67 -5.49 4.81 -12.51
N ASP A 68 -5.81 3.90 -11.57
CA ASP A 68 -5.73 4.13 -10.12
C ASP A 68 -4.28 4.11 -9.60
N LEU A 69 -3.38 3.42 -10.29
CA LEU A 69 -1.95 3.46 -9.98
C LEU A 69 -1.37 4.87 -10.16
N SER A 70 -1.91 5.68 -11.08
CA SER A 70 -1.46 7.06 -11.32
C SER A 70 -1.80 8.02 -10.17
N PHE A 71 -2.86 7.73 -9.41
CA PHE A 71 -3.24 8.48 -8.22
C PHE A 71 -2.35 8.15 -7.02
N CYS A 72 -1.88 6.90 -6.94
CA CYS A 72 -1.02 6.44 -5.87
C CYS A 72 0.39 7.06 -5.92
N SER A 73 0.90 7.36 -7.12
CA SER A 73 2.23 7.94 -7.34
C SER A 73 2.34 9.44 -7.04
N LYS A 74 1.23 10.17 -6.89
CA LYS A 74 1.25 11.62 -6.68
C LYS A 74 1.68 11.98 -5.25
N PRO A 75 2.49 13.04 -5.06
CA PRO A 75 2.80 13.55 -3.72
C PRO A 75 1.53 14.03 -3.01
N LYS A 76 1.55 14.01 -1.68
CA LYS A 76 0.37 14.30 -0.82
C LYS A 76 -0.27 15.68 -1.08
N SER A 77 0.48 16.62 -1.65
CA SER A 77 0.04 17.97 -2.03
C SER A 77 -0.97 18.00 -3.17
N ASP A 78 -0.95 17.02 -4.07
CA ASP A 78 -1.69 17.09 -5.34
C ASP A 78 -2.95 16.20 -5.32
N ARG A 79 -3.24 15.56 -4.18
CA ARG A 79 -4.38 14.65 -4.00
C ARG A 79 -5.65 15.35 -3.49
N PHE A 80 -5.56 16.61 -3.10
CA PHE A 80 -6.69 17.42 -2.64
C PHE A 80 -6.80 18.70 -3.48
N SER A 81 -7.19 18.56 -4.74
CA SER A 81 -7.79 19.68 -5.47
C SER A 81 -9.30 19.50 -5.43
N PRO A 82 -10.08 20.42 -4.82
CA PRO A 82 -11.52 20.37 -4.92
C PRO A 82 -11.92 20.66 -6.37
N SER A 83 -12.87 19.87 -6.88
CA SER A 83 -13.59 20.16 -8.13
C SER A 83 -14.49 21.38 -7.95
#